data_AF-A0A1W1DT09-F1
#
_entry.id   AF-A0A1W1DT09-F1
#
_cell.length_a   1.000
_cell.length_b   1.000
_cell.length_c   1.000
_cell.angle_alpha   90.00
_cell.angle_beta   90.00
_cell.angle_gamma   90.00
#
_symmetry.space_group_name_H-M   'P 1'
#
loop_
_entity.id
_entity.type
_entity.pdbx_description
1 polymer ?
#
loop_
_entity_poly.entity_id
_entity_poly.type
_entity_poly.pdbx_seq_one_letter_code
_entity_poly.pdbx_strand_id
1 'polypeptide(L)'
;MENDKKYPLVHYWFEALSDAWEFIEALHRDEQPYHLIYQNNKILCVVRQRQDDYTHADWTVGYAWYEACGGVSTFNLNDFNRLNEIDLKEELNKLMIK
;
A
#
# COMPACT_ATOMS: atom_id res chain seq x y z
N MET A 1 -9.87 14.02 -2.87
CA MET A 1 -9.51 12.76 -3.56
C MET A 1 -8.27 13.04 -4.36
N GLU A 2 -7.14 12.44 -4.04
CA GLU A 2 -5.99 12.55 -4.93
C GLU A 2 -5.38 11.17 -5.11
N ASN A 3 -5.67 10.61 -6.28
CA ASN A 3 -4.93 9.51 -6.87
C ASN A 3 -3.81 10.18 -7.67
N ASP A 4 -2.64 10.38 -7.06
CA ASP A 4 -1.47 10.88 -7.80
C ASP A 4 -1.10 9.83 -8.85
N LYS A 5 -1.10 10.20 -10.14
CA LYS A 5 -0.70 9.32 -11.25
C LYS A 5 0.73 8.76 -11.10
N LYS A 6 1.53 9.30 -10.17
CA LYS A 6 2.87 8.81 -9.85
C LYS A 6 2.87 7.58 -8.92
N TYR A 7 1.84 7.38 -8.10
CA TYR A 7 1.79 6.27 -7.16
C TYR A 7 0.86 5.16 -7.68
N PRO A 8 1.29 3.88 -7.70
CA PRO A 8 0.51 2.82 -8.35
C PRO A 8 -0.71 2.39 -7.54
N LEU A 9 -0.70 2.53 -6.22
CA LEU A 9 -1.82 2.10 -5.38
C LEU A 9 -2.87 3.20 -5.25
N VAL A 10 -4.14 2.78 -5.32
CA VAL A 10 -5.28 3.66 -5.06
C VAL A 10 -5.22 4.14 -3.62
N HIS A 11 -5.25 5.45 -3.42
CA HIS A 11 -5.17 6.04 -2.09
C HIS A 11 -6.04 7.29 -1.97
N TYR A 12 -6.47 7.57 -0.74
CA TYR A 12 -7.34 8.70 -0.42
C TYR A 12 -6.88 9.36 0.88
N TRP A 13 -6.71 10.67 0.81
CA TRP A 13 -6.56 11.52 2.00
C TRP A 13 -7.93 12.04 2.44
N PHE A 14 -8.20 11.92 3.74
CA PHE A 14 -9.37 12.45 4.41
C PHE A 14 -8.95 13.43 5.51
N GLU A 15 -9.63 14.56 5.61
CA GLU A 15 -9.45 15.51 6.72
C GLU A 15 -10.60 15.39 7.75
N ALA A 16 -11.78 14.95 7.30
CA ALA A 16 -12.94 14.69 8.14
C ALA A 16 -13.02 13.20 8.51
N LEU A 17 -13.29 12.93 9.79
CA LEU A 17 -13.47 11.56 10.29
C LEU A 17 -14.70 10.88 9.68
N SER A 18 -15.78 11.63 9.42
CA SER A 18 -17.01 11.11 8.80
C SER A 18 -16.75 10.51 7.43
N ASP A 19 -15.99 11.22 6.60
CA ASP A 19 -15.73 10.84 5.21
C ASP A 19 -14.83 9.61 5.16
N ALA A 20 -13.81 9.57 6.03
CA ALA A 20 -12.96 8.39 6.18
C ALA A 20 -13.78 7.18 6.62
N TRP A 21 -14.70 7.36 7.59
CA TRP A 21 -15.52 6.29 8.11
C TRP A 21 -16.48 5.71 7.06
N GLU A 22 -17.17 6.57 6.31
CA GLU A 22 -18.06 6.14 5.23
C GLU A 22 -17.31 5.32 4.17
N PHE A 23 -16.09 5.74 3.83
CA PHE A 23 -15.25 5.01 2.89
C PHE A 23 -14.80 3.65 3.45
N ILE A 24 -14.38 3.58 4.71
CA ILE A 24 -13.96 2.34 5.38
C ILE A 24 -15.10 1.33 5.45
N GLU A 25 -16.31 1.77 5.78
CA GLU A 25 -17.51 0.92 5.80
C GLU A 25 -17.78 0.30 4.42
N ALA A 26 -17.54 1.05 3.34
CA ALA A 26 -17.64 0.49 2.00
C ALA A 26 -16.59 -0.59 1.74
N LEU A 27 -15.33 -0.36 2.12
CA LEU A 27 -14.27 -1.36 2.00
C LEU A 27 -14.55 -2.62 2.83
N HIS A 28 -15.10 -2.47 4.04
CA HIS A 28 -15.48 -3.62 4.88
C HIS A 28 -16.57 -4.47 4.25
N ARG A 29 -17.62 -3.83 3.72
CA ARG A 29 -18.70 -4.52 3.03
C ARG A 29 -18.21 -5.33 1.83
N ASP A 30 -17.19 -4.83 1.13
CA ASP A 30 -16.62 -5.46 -0.06
C ASP A 30 -15.42 -6.38 0.28
N GLU A 31 -15.13 -6.61 1.57
CA GLU A 31 -13.98 -7.36 2.07
C GLU A 31 -12.62 -6.91 1.48
N GLN A 32 -12.53 -5.64 1.11
CA GLN A 32 -11.38 -5.07 0.40
C GLN A 32 -10.26 -4.69 1.40
N PRO A 33 -9.06 -5.29 1.32
CA PRO A 33 -7.96 -4.93 2.20
C PRO A 33 -7.46 -3.50 1.96
N TYR A 34 -7.06 -2.84 3.05
CA TYR A 34 -6.50 -1.50 3.03
C TYR A 34 -5.53 -1.30 4.20
N HIS A 35 -4.64 -0.31 4.07
CA HIS A 35 -3.86 0.25 5.16
C HIS A 35 -4.44 1.61 5.55
N LEU A 36 -4.43 1.91 6.85
CA LEU A 36 -4.87 3.19 7.39
C LEU A 36 -3.71 3.87 8.12
N ILE A 37 -3.30 5.03 7.63
CA ILE A 37 -2.17 5.79 8.15
C ILE A 37 -2.69 7.12 8.69
N TYR A 38 -2.36 7.43 9.95
CA TYR A 38 -2.76 8.67 10.61
C TYR A 38 -1.61 9.67 10.56
N GLN A 39 -1.88 10.88 10.09
CA GLN A 39 -0.90 11.97 10.04
C GLN A 39 -1.60 13.29 10.35
N ASN A 40 -1.11 14.05 11.33
CA ASN A 40 -1.60 15.38 11.76
C ASN A 40 -2.86 15.90 11.05
N ASN A 41 -4.02 15.70 11.68
CA ASN A 41 -5.35 16.13 11.23
C ASN A 41 -5.84 15.50 9.92
N LYS A 42 -5.19 14.45 9.43
CA LYS A 42 -5.57 13.71 8.22
C LYS A 42 -5.41 12.21 8.38
N ILE A 43 -6.11 11.48 7.52
CA ILE A 43 -6.07 10.03 7.41
C ILE A 43 -5.77 9.69 5.97
N LEU A 44 -4.73 8.89 5.73
CA LEU A 44 -4.47 8.26 4.44
C LEU A 44 -4.99 6.83 4.47
N CYS A 45 -5.88 6.52 3.55
CA CYS A 45 -6.30 5.15 3.27
C CYS A 45 -5.62 4.69 1.97
N VAL A 46 -4.86 3.60 2.03
CA VAL A 46 -4.22 2.97 0.86
C VAL A 46 -4.90 1.63 0.60
N VAL A 47 -5.60 1.52 -0.52
CA VAL A 47 -6.34 0.30 -0.91
C VAL A 47 -5.38 -0.65 -1.63
N ARG A 48 -5.48 -1.96 -1.33
CA ARG A 48 -4.54 -2.97 -1.84
C ARG A 48 -5.15 -4.36 -2.01
N GLN A 49 -4.66 -5.12 -2.97
CA GLN A 49 -4.96 -6.55 -3.15
C GLN A 49 -4.65 -7.35 -1.87
N ARG A 50 -5.32 -8.48 -1.59
CA ARG A 50 -4.92 -9.38 -0.49
C ARG A 50 -3.53 -9.96 -0.73
N GLN A 51 -2.82 -10.27 0.34
CA GLN A 51 -1.39 -10.62 0.29
C GLN A 51 -1.21 -12.08 -0.05
N ASP A 52 -2.11 -12.90 0.46
CA ASP A 52 -2.20 -14.32 0.17
C ASP A 52 -2.68 -14.60 -1.27
N ASP A 53 -3.05 -13.57 -2.04
CA ASP A 53 -3.50 -13.72 -3.44
C ASP A 53 -2.33 -13.76 -4.43
N TYR A 54 -1.09 -13.54 -3.99
CA TYR A 54 0.07 -13.56 -4.87
C TYR A 54 1.34 -14.06 -4.17
N THR A 55 2.31 -14.52 -4.99
CA THR A 55 3.62 -14.92 -4.49
C THR A 55 4.56 -13.72 -4.43
N HIS A 56 5.08 -13.46 -3.24
CA HIS A 56 6.11 -12.45 -2.99
C HIS A 56 7.40 -12.76 -3.73
N ALA A 57 8.14 -11.72 -4.11
CA ALA A 57 9.54 -11.90 -4.47
C ALA A 57 10.37 -12.35 -3.25
N ASP A 58 11.40 -13.17 -3.46
CA ASP A 58 12.20 -13.81 -2.39
C ASP A 58 12.84 -12.82 -1.40
N TRP A 59 13.03 -11.56 -1.80
CA TRP A 59 13.66 -10.53 -0.98
C TRP A 59 12.71 -9.88 0.04
N THR A 60 11.40 -10.14 -0.04
CA THR A 60 10.39 -9.58 0.85
C THR A 60 9.47 -10.65 1.45
N VAL A 61 8.94 -10.36 2.63
CA VAL A 61 7.90 -11.17 3.30
C VAL A 61 6.51 -10.58 3.12
N GLY A 62 6.39 -9.48 2.38
CA GLY A 62 5.15 -8.76 2.17
C GLY A 62 5.26 -7.27 2.46
N TYR A 63 4.13 -6.59 2.26
CA TYR A 63 3.98 -5.13 2.32
C TYR A 63 3.03 -4.73 3.44
N ALA A 64 3.58 -4.27 4.55
CA ALA A 64 2.81 -3.55 5.55
C ALA A 64 2.52 -2.13 5.05
N TRP A 65 2.07 -1.24 5.94
CA TRP A 65 1.76 0.14 5.61
C TRP A 65 2.99 0.91 5.10
N TYR A 66 4.20 0.63 5.64
CA TYR A 66 5.42 1.36 5.29
C TYR A 66 5.83 1.07 3.85
N GLU A 67 5.86 -0.20 3.45
CA GLU A 67 6.19 -0.59 2.08
C GLU A 67 5.11 -0.18 1.09
N ALA A 68 3.84 -0.28 1.49
CA ALA A 68 2.71 0.18 0.67
C ALA A 68 2.66 1.71 0.51
N CYS A 69 3.50 2.47 1.23
CA CYS A 69 3.70 3.91 1.05
C CYS A 69 5.07 4.25 0.39
N GLY A 70 5.78 3.25 -0.15
CA GLY A 70 7.04 3.45 -0.89
C GLY A 70 8.30 3.29 -0.06
N GLY A 71 8.18 2.95 1.23
CA GLY A 71 9.32 2.48 2.02
C GLY A 71 9.80 1.11 1.54
N VAL A 72 11.04 0.75 1.83
CA VAL A 72 11.55 -0.60 1.56
C VAL A 72 12.49 -0.99 2.68
N SER A 73 12.20 -2.13 3.30
CA SER A 73 13.07 -2.77 4.28
C SER A 73 13.75 -3.96 3.63
N THR A 74 15.06 -4.10 3.79
CA THR A 74 15.82 -5.27 3.32
C THR A 74 16.36 -6.05 4.51
N PHE A 75 16.43 -7.38 4.39
CA PHE A 75 16.87 -8.26 5.48
C PHE A 75 18.36 -8.61 5.40
N ASN A 76 19.01 -8.30 4.27
CA ASN A 76 20.42 -8.57 4.06
C ASN A 76 21.07 -7.53 3.14
N LEU A 77 22.40 -7.43 3.20
CA LEU A 77 23.18 -6.46 2.45
C LEU A 77 23.19 -6.72 0.94
N ASN A 78 23.03 -7.97 0.50
CA ASN A 78 23.05 -8.30 -0.92
C ASN A 78 21.81 -7.72 -1.62
N ASP A 79 20.62 -7.90 -1.02
CA ASP A 79 19.40 -7.31 -1.56
C ASP A 79 19.44 -5.78 -1.49
N PHE A 80 19.95 -5.20 -0.41
CA PHE A 80 20.14 -3.75 -0.30
C PHE A 80 20.98 -3.18 -1.47
N ASN A 81 22.06 -3.87 -1.87
CA ASN A 81 22.93 -3.41 -2.94
C ASN A 81 22.42 -3.72 -4.36
N ARG A 82 21.57 -4.75 -4.50
CA ARG A 82 21.12 -5.26 -5.81
C ARG A 82 19.78 -4.67 -6.25
N LEU A 83 18.85 -4.46 -5.31
CA LEU A 83 17.49 -4.02 -5.63
C LEU A 83 17.52 -2.66 -6.32
N ASN A 84 16.77 -2.56 -7.41
CA ASN A 84 16.61 -1.31 -8.16
C ASN A 84 15.12 -0.95 -8.30
N GLU A 85 14.85 0.22 -8.91
CA GLU A 85 13.49 0.74 -9.08
C GLU A 85 12.53 -0.26 -9.76
N ILE A 86 13.03 -1.03 -10.73
CA ILE A 86 12.21 -2.01 -11.47
C ILE A 86 11.75 -3.11 -10.53
N ASP A 87 12.67 -3.70 -9.76
CA ASP A 87 12.34 -4.77 -8.79
C ASP A 87 11.28 -4.31 -7.77
N LEU A 88 11.48 -3.09 -7.24
CA LEU A 88 10.59 -2.52 -6.21
C LEU A 88 9.21 -2.20 -6.78
N LYS A 89 9.16 -1.67 -8.00
CA LYS A 89 7.91 -1.30 -8.67
C LYS A 89 7.12 -2.52 -9.10
N GLU A 90 7.79 -3.54 -9.64
CA GLU A 90 7.14 -4.80 -10.00
C GLU A 90 6.46 -5.46 -8.80
N GLU A 91 7.15 -5.48 -7.65
CA GLU A 91 6.58 -6.06 -6.44
C GLU A 91 5.44 -5.20 -5.86
N LEU A 92 5.60 -3.87 -5.81
CA LEU A 92 4.54 -2.95 -5.37
C LEU A 92 3.29 -3.05 -6.26
N ASN A 93 3.46 -3.23 -7.57
CA ASN A 93 2.37 -3.37 -8.53
C ASN A 93 1.50 -4.61 -8.29
N LYS A 94 2.02 -5.66 -7.61
CA LYS A 94 1.22 -6.84 -7.24
C LYS A 94 0.12 -6.51 -6.23
N LEU A 95 0.22 -5.38 -5.53
CA LEU A 95 -0.79 -4.90 -4.59
C LEU A 95 -1.90 -4.06 -5.25
N MET A 96 -1.80 -3.76 -6.55
CA MET A 96 -2.89 -3.06 -7.23
C MET A 96 -4.15 -3.92 -7.22
N ILE A 97 -5.28 -3.31 -6.86
CA ILE A 97 -6.60 -3.93 -7.01
C ILE A 97 -6.92 -4.14 -8.50
N LYS A 98 -7.59 -5.25 -8.82
CA LYS A 98 -7.97 -5.63 -10.18
C LYS A 98 -9.38 -5.19 -10.55
#